data_AF-A0A841VU44-F1
#
_entry.id   AF-A0A841VU44-F1
#
_cell.length_a   1.000
_cell.length_b   1.000
_cell.length_c   1.000
_cell.angle_alpha   90.00
_cell.angle_beta   90.00
_cell.angle_gamma   90.00
#
_symmetry.space_group_name_H-M   'P 1'
#
loop_
_entity.id
_entity.type
_entity.pdbx_description
1 polymer ?
#
loop_
_entity_poly.entity_id
_entity_poly.type
_entity_poly.pdbx_seq_one_letter_code
_entity_poly.pdbx_strand_id
1 'polypeptide(L)'
;MNDQQLFNERLVVLATMHQKEKVIAPLLEQELGIKIIVPQDFNTDIFGTFTREVERPGTQIAAAKLKAEKALELTQENLAVASEGSFTPHPFVPYIYCN
;
A
#
# COMPACT_ATOMS: atom_id res chain seq x y z
N MET A 1 21.91 -6.01 -11.06
CA MET A 1 22.08 -5.02 -9.98
C MET A 1 21.63 -5.70 -8.71
N ASN A 2 22.31 -5.49 -7.58
CA ASN A 2 21.83 -6.00 -6.31
C ASN A 2 20.77 -4.99 -5.81
N ASP A 3 19.49 -5.38 -5.77
CA ASP A 3 18.37 -4.47 -5.43
C ASP A 3 18.54 -3.88 -4.03
N GLN A 4 19.14 -4.63 -3.11
CA GLN A 4 19.57 -4.13 -1.80
C GLN A 4 20.43 -2.87 -1.93
N GLN A 5 21.36 -2.83 -2.88
CA GLN A 5 22.28 -1.70 -3.04
C GLN A 5 21.57 -0.39 -3.46
N LEU A 6 20.40 -0.48 -4.10
CA LEU A 6 19.64 0.68 -4.57
C LEU A 6 18.78 1.31 -3.46
N PHE A 7 18.33 0.50 -2.49
CA PHE A 7 17.35 0.91 -1.49
C PHE A 7 17.87 0.91 -0.05
N ASN A 8 19.02 0.29 0.22
CA ASN A 8 19.57 0.17 1.57
C ASN A 8 19.63 1.52 2.31
N GLU A 9 19.24 1.52 3.57
CA GLU A 9 19.16 2.68 4.49
C GLU A 9 18.19 3.80 4.06
N ARG A 10 17.44 3.65 2.96
CA ARG A 10 16.43 4.65 2.55
C ARG A 10 15.18 4.54 3.42
N LEU A 11 14.60 5.70 3.71
CA LEU A 11 13.30 5.80 4.37
C LEU A 11 12.17 5.61 3.35
N VAL A 12 11.18 4.81 3.70
CA VAL A 12 10.02 4.51 2.85
C VAL A 12 8.74 4.62 3.65
N VAL A 13 7.77 5.36 3.11
CA VAL A 13 6.45 5.55 3.73
C VAL A 13 5.55 4.39 3.34
N LEU A 14 5.04 3.65 4.33
CA LEU A 14 3.99 2.67 4.09
C LEU A 14 2.63 3.34 4.30
N ALA A 15 1.96 3.66 3.19
CA ALA A 15 0.67 4.33 3.13
C ALA A 15 -0.47 3.37 3.55
N THR A 16 -0.64 3.18 4.85
CA THR A 16 -1.62 2.24 5.43
C THR A 16 -2.22 2.74 6.74
N MET A 17 -3.37 2.18 7.11
CA MET A 17 -4.11 2.51 8.33
C MET A 17 -4.53 1.26 9.13
N HIS A 18 -4.92 0.19 8.43
CA HIS A 18 -5.48 -1.03 9.04
C HIS A 18 -4.43 -2.12 9.32
N GLN A 19 -3.36 -1.78 10.05
CA GLN A 19 -2.36 -2.72 10.58
C GLN A 19 -1.59 -3.58 9.56
N LYS A 20 -1.62 -3.23 8.27
CA LYS A 20 -0.92 -3.99 7.21
C LYS A 20 0.60 -3.94 7.38
N GLU A 21 1.12 -2.93 8.07
CA GLU A 21 2.53 -2.77 8.39
C GLU A 21 3.11 -3.95 9.16
N LYS A 22 2.30 -4.65 9.97
CA LYS A 22 2.74 -5.83 10.72
C LYS A 22 3.25 -6.96 9.82
N VAL A 23 2.80 -7.00 8.57
CA VAL A 23 3.18 -8.03 7.59
C VAL A 23 4.09 -7.44 6.51
N ILE A 24 3.77 -6.25 6.00
CA ILE A 24 4.52 -5.67 4.87
C ILE A 24 5.89 -5.14 5.32
N ALA A 25 5.96 -4.43 6.45
CA ALA A 25 7.18 -3.74 6.85
C ALA A 25 8.35 -4.72 7.11
N PRO A 26 8.21 -5.80 7.90
CA PRO A 26 9.32 -6.71 8.18
C PRO A 26 9.91 -7.34 6.92
N LEU A 27 9.06 -7.67 5.93
CA LEU A 27 9.50 -8.26 4.67
C LEU A 27 10.32 -7.26 3.84
N LEU A 28 9.85 -6.02 3.72
CA LEU A 28 10.58 -5.03 2.93
C LEU A 28 11.88 -4.59 3.61
N GLU A 29 11.88 -4.41 4.92
CA GLU A 29 13.09 -4.06 5.68
C GLU A 29 14.14 -5.18 5.58
N GLN A 30 13.74 -6.45 5.73
CA GLN A 30 14.65 -7.59 5.60
C GLN A 30 15.23 -7.72 4.19
N GLU A 31 14.39 -7.66 3.15
CA GLU A 31 14.81 -7.97 1.78
C GLU A 31 15.51 -6.80 1.08
N LEU A 32 15.18 -5.55 1.45
CA LEU A 32 15.70 -4.34 0.78
C LEU A 32 16.61 -3.48 1.67
N GLY A 33 16.69 -3.73 2.97
CA GLY A 33 17.47 -2.91 3.91
C GLY A 33 16.94 -1.49 4.09
N ILE A 34 15.67 -1.24 3.76
CA ILE A 34 15.01 0.06 3.95
C ILE A 34 14.55 0.25 5.41
N LYS A 35 14.16 1.47 5.75
CA LYS A 35 13.45 1.80 6.99
C LYS A 35 12.01 2.17 6.67
N ILE A 36 11.03 1.56 7.33
CA ILE A 36 9.62 1.85 7.10
C ILE A 36 9.08 2.83 8.14
N ILE A 37 8.33 3.82 7.68
CA ILE A 37 7.48 4.65 8.54
C ILE A 37 6.01 4.51 8.13
N VAL A 38 5.13 4.53 9.12
CA VAL A 38 3.68 4.56 8.90
C VAL A 38 3.17 5.92 9.38
N PRO A 39 2.58 6.75 8.49
CA PRO A 39 2.08 8.06 8.86
C PRO A 39 0.84 7.94 9.76
N GLN A 40 0.91 8.46 10.98
CA GLN A 40 -0.15 8.29 12.00
C GLN A 40 -1.48 8.93 11.57
N ASP A 41 -1.44 10.05 10.86
CA ASP A 41 -2.63 10.82 10.47
C ASP A 41 -3.07 10.54 9.01
N PHE A 42 -2.77 9.35 8.48
CA PHE A 42 -3.10 8.99 7.10
C PHE A 42 -4.36 8.13 7.00
N ASN A 43 -5.51 8.80 6.85
CA ASN A 43 -6.78 8.12 6.65
C ASN A 43 -6.87 7.52 5.24
N THR A 44 -6.75 6.19 5.12
CA THR A 44 -6.85 5.51 3.82
C THR A 44 -8.27 5.29 3.31
N ASP A 45 -9.28 5.46 4.15
CA ASP A 45 -10.68 5.18 3.80
C ASP A 45 -11.25 6.23 2.84
N ILE A 46 -10.64 7.42 2.77
CA ILE A 46 -11.00 8.46 1.79
C ILE A 46 -10.73 8.02 0.33
N PHE A 47 -9.93 6.96 0.14
CA PHE A 47 -9.62 6.39 -1.17
C PHE A 47 -10.47 5.16 -1.48
N GLY A 48 -11.55 4.95 -0.73
CA GLY A 48 -12.46 3.84 -0.89
C GLY A 48 -12.53 2.99 0.37
N THR A 49 -13.76 2.61 0.73
CA THR A 49 -14.06 1.75 1.88
C THR A 49 -14.49 0.37 1.41
N PHE A 50 -14.29 -0.64 2.27
CA PHE A 50 -14.78 -1.99 2.00
C PHE A 50 -16.32 -2.05 1.90
N THR A 51 -17.01 -1.29 2.76
CA THR A 51 -18.47 -1.16 2.80
C THR A 51 -19.06 -0.41 1.60
N ARG A 52 -18.21 0.22 0.77
CA ARG A 52 -18.59 1.07 -0.37
C ARG A 52 -19.38 2.33 0.03
N GLU A 53 -19.28 2.76 1.28
CA GLU A 53 -19.80 4.07 1.72
C GLU A 53 -19.01 5.21 1.07
N VAL A 54 -17.70 5.04 0.99
CA VAL A 54 -16.79 5.83 0.14
C VAL A 54 -16.43 5.01 -1.08
N GLU A 55 -16.71 5.57 -2.27
CA GLU A 55 -16.33 4.97 -3.55
C GLU A 55 -14.82 5.04 -3.77
N ARG A 56 -14.27 3.99 -4.37
CA ARG A 56 -12.88 3.96 -4.78
C ARG A 56 -12.66 4.82 -6.02
N PRO A 57 -11.61 5.65 -6.08
CA PRO A 57 -11.25 6.37 -7.29
C PRO A 57 -10.63 5.39 -8.31
N GLY A 58 -11.38 5.08 -9.36
CA GLY A 58 -10.90 4.26 -10.47
C GLY A 58 -10.57 2.82 -10.07
N THR A 59 -9.47 2.29 -10.62
CA THR A 59 -9.05 0.89 -10.39
C THR A 59 -8.32 0.72 -9.05
N GLN A 60 -8.15 -0.53 -8.60
CA GLN A 60 -7.35 -0.87 -7.42
C GLN A 60 -5.92 -0.33 -7.52
N ILE A 61 -5.31 -0.46 -8.70
CA ILE A 61 -3.97 0.06 -8.97
C ILE A 61 -3.97 1.58 -8.89
N ALA A 62 -4.99 2.26 -9.43
CA ALA A 62 -5.10 3.71 -9.35
C ALA A 62 -5.26 4.18 -7.90
N ALA A 63 -6.09 3.52 -7.11
CA ALA A 63 -6.27 3.83 -5.69
C ALA A 63 -4.99 3.58 -4.87
N ALA A 64 -4.26 2.48 -5.13
CA ALA A 64 -2.97 2.23 -4.49
C ALA A 64 -1.93 3.31 -4.84
N LYS A 65 -1.83 3.71 -6.12
CA LYS A 65 -0.96 4.82 -6.53
C LYS A 65 -1.31 6.12 -5.84
N LEU A 66 -2.60 6.47 -5.81
CA LEU A 66 -3.07 7.68 -5.16
C LEU A 66 -2.78 7.68 -3.65
N LYS A 67 -2.92 6.53 -2.97
CA LYS A 67 -2.51 6.37 -1.57
C LYS A 67 -1.02 6.67 -1.38
N ALA A 68 -0.16 6.11 -2.23
CA ALA A 68 1.27 6.38 -2.17
C ALA A 68 1.58 7.87 -2.39
N GLU A 69 1.01 8.48 -3.43
CA GLU A 69 1.18 9.90 -3.75
C GLU A 69 0.75 10.80 -2.58
N LYS A 70 -0.43 10.56 -1.99
CA LYS A 70 -0.91 11.34 -0.85
C LYS A 70 -0.09 11.13 0.42
N ALA A 71 0.46 9.94 0.64
CA ALA A 71 1.37 9.72 1.75
C ALA A 71 2.68 10.50 1.56
N LEU A 72 3.22 10.55 0.35
CA LEU A 72 4.40 11.36 0.02
C LEU A 72 4.15 12.85 0.21
N GLU A 73 3.01 13.37 -0.27
CA GLU A 73 2.60 14.76 -0.05
C GLU A 73 2.50 15.09 1.45
N LEU A 74 1.95 14.18 2.26
CA LEU A 74 1.78 14.38 3.69
C LEU A 74 3.11 14.40 4.44
N THR A 75 4.02 13.47 4.13
CA THR A 75 5.26 13.28 4.89
C THR A 75 6.45 14.03 4.32
N GLN A 76 6.35 14.57 3.10
CA GLN A 76 7.45 15.19 2.35
C GLN A 76 8.61 14.21 2.06
N GLU A 77 8.29 12.92 1.98
CA GLU A 77 9.27 11.87 1.65
C GLU A 77 9.29 11.60 0.13
N ASN A 78 10.25 10.77 -0.30
CA ASN A 78 10.50 10.50 -1.71
C ASN A 78 10.21 9.05 -2.15
N LEU A 79 9.87 8.16 -1.22
CA LEU A 79 9.52 6.77 -1.50
C LEU A 79 8.32 6.34 -0.68
N ALA A 80 7.37 5.68 -1.33
CA ALA A 80 6.19 5.15 -0.67
C ALA A 80 5.78 3.79 -1.24
N VAL A 81 5.17 3.00 -0.37
CA VAL A 81 4.52 1.72 -0.69
C VAL A 81 3.07 1.83 -0.25
N ALA A 82 2.16 1.36 -1.10
CA ALA A 82 0.74 1.29 -0.80
C ALA A 82 0.17 -0.03 -1.34
N SER A 83 -0.94 -0.48 -0.75
CA SER A 83 -1.66 -1.67 -1.21
C SER A 83 -3.16 -1.46 -1.22
N GLU A 84 -3.83 -2.02 -2.23
CA GLU A 84 -5.27 -2.04 -2.37
C GLU A 84 -5.75 -3.46 -2.66
N GLY A 85 -6.78 -3.91 -1.94
CA GLY A 85 -7.36 -5.22 -2.15
C GLY A 85 -8.23 -5.27 -3.40
N SER A 86 -8.18 -6.39 -4.11
CA SER A 86 -9.07 -6.70 -5.23
C SER A 86 -9.92 -7.91 -4.90
N PHE A 87 -11.20 -7.87 -5.29
CA PHE A 87 -12.05 -9.06 -5.36
C PHE A 87 -12.23 -9.39 -6.83
N THR A 88 -11.73 -10.54 -7.24
CA THR A 88 -11.87 -11.02 -8.61
C THR A 88 -12.58 -12.38 -8.62
N PRO A 89 -13.20 -12.74 -9.75
CA PRO A 89 -13.72 -14.09 -9.94
C PRO A 89 -12.65 -15.16 -9.72
N HIS A 90 -13.04 -16.28 -9.11
CA HIS A 90 -12.15 -17.42 -8.91
C HIS A 90 -11.67 -17.95 -10.27
N PRO A 91 -10.35 -18.19 -10.45
CA PRO A 91 -9.79 -18.56 -11.75
C PRO A 91 -10.47 -19.78 -12.39
N PHE A 92 -10.91 -20.73 -11.58
CA PHE A 92 -11.58 -21.96 -12.02
C PHE A 92 -13.10 -21.95 -11.81
N VAL A 93 -13.65 -20.97 -11.09
CA VAL A 93 -15.08 -20.91 -10.74
C VAL A 93 -15.58 -19.46 -10.86
N PRO A 94 -15.80 -18.95 -12.08
CA PRO A 94 -15.94 -17.51 -12.34
C PRO A 94 -17.15 -16.82 -11.69
N TYR A 95 -18.08 -17.57 -11.12
CA TYR A 95 -19.25 -17.06 -10.41
C TYR A 95 -19.05 -16.96 -8.88
N ILE A 96 -17.87 -17.34 -8.36
CA ILE A 96 -17.49 -17.17 -6.95
C ILE A 96 -16.36 -16.13 -6.89
N TYR A 97 -16.53 -15.10 -6.07
CA TYR A 97 -15.45 -14.17 -5.75
C TYR A 97 -14.54 -14.78 -4.68
N CYS A 98 -13.22 -14.60 -4.81
CA CYS A 98 -12.27 -15.01 -3.80
C CYS A 98 -11.25 -13.90 -3.49
N ASN A 99 -10.61 -14.04 -2.33
CA ASN A 99 -9.61 -13.13 -1.79
C ASN A 99 -8.25 -13.39 -2.41
#